data_AF-A0A3D5YDZ9-F1
#
_entry.id   AF-A0A3D5YDZ9-F1
#
_cell.length_a   1.000
_cell.length_b   1.000
_cell.length_c   1.000
_cell.angle_alpha   90.00
_cell.angle_beta   90.00
_cell.angle_gamma   90.00
#
_symmetry.space_group_name_H-M   'P 1'
#
loop_
_entity.id
_entity.type
_entity.pdbx_description
1 polymer ?
#
loop_
_entity_poly.entity_id
_entity_poly.type
_entity_poly.pdbx_seq_one_letter_code
_entity_poly.pdbx_strand_id
1 'polypeptide(L)' 'MQIDSNHPECSNIQIFGNVVVGAKGQIVIPNEVRKMIDLNPGDSMIVTVKHGKAI' A
#
# COMPACT_ATOMS: atom_id res chain seq x y z
N MET A 1 0.20 27.48 -2.65
CA MET A 1 -0.58 26.51 -1.84
C MET A 1 0.13 26.45 -0.50
N GLN A 2 -0.43 27.10 0.51
CA GLN A 2 0.17 27.19 1.85
C GLN A 2 -0.03 25.83 2.55
N ILE A 3 1.04 25.28 3.12
CA ILE A 3 0.98 24.05 3.91
C ILE A 3 0.76 24.50 5.35
N ASP A 4 -0.46 24.28 5.84
CA ASP A 4 -0.83 24.56 7.21
C ASP A 4 -0.22 23.54 8.17
N SER A 5 0.15 24.03 9.35
CA SER A 5 1.02 23.34 10.31
C SER A 5 0.27 22.35 11.22
N ASN A 6 -0.87 21.81 10.77
CA ASN A 6 -1.75 20.95 11.57
C ASN A 6 -2.08 19.63 10.84
N HIS A 7 -1.05 18.94 10.33
CA HIS A 7 -1.21 17.61 9.76
C HIS A 7 -0.74 16.54 10.76
N PRO A 8 -1.65 15.82 11.46
CA PRO A 8 -1.27 14.73 12.34
C PRO A 8 -1.08 13.45 11.52
N GLU A 9 -0.15 13.41 10.56
CA GLU A 9 0.12 12.15 9.85
C GLU A 9 1.49 11.60 10.14
N CYS A 10 1.55 10.87 11.26
CA CYS A 10 2.45 9.74 11.39
C CYS A 10 2.06 8.90 12.61
N SER A 11 0.99 8.10 12.55
CA SER A 11 0.80 6.96 13.48
C SER A 11 -0.38 6.03 13.15
N ASN A 12 -0.57 5.58 11.90
CA ASN A 12 -1.47 4.45 11.63
C ASN A 12 -0.89 3.57 10.51
N ILE A 13 0.28 2.99 10.76
CA ILE A 13 0.77 1.88 9.94
C ILE A 13 -0.13 0.68 10.26
N GLN A 14 -1.13 0.44 9.42
CA GLN A 14 -1.99 -0.73 9.52
C GLN A 14 -1.35 -1.88 8.74
N ILE A 15 -1.08 -2.98 9.44
CA ILE A 15 -0.55 -4.20 8.87
C ILE A 15 -1.72 -5.14 8.60
N PHE A 16 -1.95 -5.48 7.34
CA PHE A 16 -3.07 -6.32 6.88
C PHE A 16 -2.73 -7.82 6.81
N GLY A 17 -1.59 -8.20 7.37
CA GLY A 17 -1.10 -9.58 7.39
C GLY A 17 -0.04 -9.87 6.33
N ASN A 18 0.29 -11.15 6.17
CA ASN A 18 1.27 -11.64 5.19
C ASN A 18 0.59 -12.02 3.87
N VAL A 19 1.23 -11.67 2.76
CA VAL A 19 0.82 -12.12 1.43
C VAL A 19 1.94 -12.97 0.83
N VAL A 20 1.55 -14.03 0.11
CA VAL A 20 2.51 -14.92 -0.56
C VAL A 20 2.57 -14.53 -2.03
N VAL A 21 3.79 -14.54 -2.57
CA VAL A 21 4.01 -14.35 -4.00
C VAL A 21 3.58 -15.61 -4.74
N GLY A 22 2.64 -15.47 -5.66
CA GLY A 22 2.16 -16.58 -6.48
C GLY A 22 3.21 -17.03 -7.51
N ALA A 23 2.96 -18.18 -8.17
CA ALA A 23 3.92 -18.84 -9.05
C ALA A 23 4.50 -17.97 -10.19
N LYS A 24 3.80 -16.91 -10.61
CA LYS A 24 4.27 -15.98 -11.66
C LYS A 24 4.80 -14.65 -11.12
N GLY A 25 5.13 -14.56 -9.83
CA GLY A 25 5.55 -13.30 -9.21
C GLY A 25 4.38 -12.35 -8.89
N GLN A 26 3.14 -12.81 -9.05
CA GLN A 26 1.95 -12.01 -8.74
C GLN A 26 1.76 -11.86 -7.23
N ILE A 27 1.37 -10.66 -6.79
CA ILE A 27 0.99 -10.38 -5.41
C ILE A 27 -0.51 -10.09 -5.39
N VAL A 28 -1.22 -10.67 -4.42
CA VAL A 28 -2.63 -10.38 -4.21
C VAL A 28 -2.76 -9.25 -3.19
N ILE A 29 -3.42 -8.16 -3.56
CA ILE A 29 -3.85 -7.13 -2.60
C ILE A 29 -5.11 -7.64 -1.89
N PRO A 30 -5.10 -7.81 -0.55
CA PRO A 30 -6.25 -8.29 0.22
C PRO A 30 -7.48 -7.38 0.11
N ASN A 31 -8.67 -7.93 0.30
CA ASN A 31 -9.92 -7.23 0.08
C ASN A 31 -10.09 -6.00 0.98
N GLU A 32 -9.68 -6.11 2.24
CA GLU A 32 -9.71 -5.01 3.21
C GLU A 32 -8.81 -3.85 2.79
N VAL A 33 -7.63 -4.13 2.23
CA VAL A 33 -6.73 -3.11 1.69
C VAL A 33 -7.35 -2.44 0.47
N ARG A 34 -7.97 -3.22 -0.43
CA ARG A 34 -8.66 -2.65 -1.61
C ARG A 34 -9.74 -1.67 -1.19
N LYS A 35 -10.55 -2.02 -0.20
CA LYS A 35 -11.61 -1.14 0.32
C LYS A 35 -11.06 0.10 1.00
N MET A 36 -9.94 -0.01 1.71
CA MET A 36 -9.31 1.11 2.39
C MET A 36 -8.80 2.18 1.41
N ILE A 37 -8.17 1.77 0.32
CA ILE A 37 -7.57 2.69 -0.66
C ILE A 37 -8.49 2.96 -1.86
N ASP A 38 -9.74 2.48 -1.79
CA ASP A 38 -10.74 2.54 -2.86
C ASP A 38 -10.20 2.05 -4.22
N LEU A 39 -9.50 0.91 -4.20
CA LEU A 39 -8.93 0.31 -5.41
C LEU A 39 -9.98 -0.46 -6.20
N ASN A 40 -10.22 -0.03 -7.43
CA ASN A 40 -11.24 -0.55 -8.32
C ASN A 40 -10.64 -1.18 -9.60
N PRO A 41 -11.36 -2.08 -10.29
CA PRO A 41 -10.91 -2.64 -11.56
C PRO A 41 -10.72 -1.54 -12.62
N GLY A 42 -9.55 -1.52 -13.25
CA GLY A 42 -9.18 -0.52 -14.25
C GLY A 42 -8.24 0.57 -13.74
N ASP A 43 -8.06 0.66 -12.42
CA ASP A 43 -7.11 1.60 -11.82
C ASP A 43 -5.66 1.28 -12.21
N SER A 44 -4.88 2.33 -12.43
CA SER A 44 -3.44 2.22 -12.68
C SER A 44 -2.67 2.46 -11.40
N MET A 45 -1.79 1.52 -11.04
CA MET A 45 -0.96 1.61 -9.84
C MET A 45 0.52 1.72 -10.20
N ILE A 46 1.28 2.45 -9.38
CA ILE A 46 2.75 2.47 -9.44
C ILE A 46 3.28 1.70 -8.24
N VAL A 47 4.14 0.72 -8.49
CA VAL A 47 4.85 -0.02 -7.44
C VAL A 47 6.26 0.56 -7.33
N THR A 48 6.59 1.12 -6.17
CA THR A 48 7.92 1.68 -5.90
C THR A 48 8.61 0.88 -4.81
N VAL A 49 9.85 0.46 -5.05
CA VAL A 49 10.70 -0.21 -4.07
C VAL A 49 11.97 0.59 -3.85
N LYS A 50 12.34 0.82 -2.59
CA LYS A 50 13.67 1.33 -2.24
C LYS A 50 14.55 0.13 -1.92
N HIS A 51 15.48 -0.18 -2.83
CA HIS A 51 16.48 -1.23 -2.59
C HIS A 51 17.31 -0.86 -1.35
N GLY A 52 17.32 -1.73 -0.32
CA GLY A 52 18.17 -1.51 0.86
C GLY A 52 17.70 -2.06 2.21
N LYS A 53 16.52 -2.69 2.32
CA LYS A 53 16.16 -3.41 3.55
C LYS A 53 15.24 -4.58 3.22
N ALA A 54 15.74 -5.79 3.45
CA ALA A 54 14.98 -7.02 3.39
C ALA A 54 14.87 -7.58 4.80
N ILE A 55 13.64 -7.67 5.31
CA ILE A 55 13.15 -8.68 6.26
C ILE A 55 11.64 -8.76 6.08
#